data_AF-A5HHC4-F1
#
_entry.id   AF-A5HHC4-F1
#
_cell.length_a   1.000
_cell.length_b   1.000
_cell.length_c   1.000
_cell.angle_alpha   90.00
_cell.angle_beta   90.00
_cell.angle_gamma   90.00
#
_symmetry.space_group_name_H-M   'P 1'
#
loop_
_entity.id
_entity.type
_entity.pdbx_description
1 polymer ?
#
loop_
_entity_poly.entity_id
_entity_poly.type
_entity_poly.pdbx_seq_one_letter_code
_entity_poly.pdbx_strand_id
1 'polypeptide(L)' 'ARPSQCPCRGTYADCDSRSLASVPAGIPTTTRVLYLNDNQITKLETGVFDSLTAL' A
#
# COMPACT_ATOMS: atom_id res chain seq x y z
N ALA A 1 -7.40 16.18 -1.22
CA ALA A 1 -7.10 14.83 -0.69
C ALA A 1 -7.51 13.83 -1.76
N ARG A 2 -6.54 13.19 -2.42
CA ARG A 2 -6.85 12.11 -3.38
C ARG A 2 -7.29 10.91 -2.54
N PRO A 3 -8.46 10.30 -2.77
CA PRO A 3 -8.84 9.13 -2.00
C PRO A 3 -7.73 8.12 -2.21
N SER A 4 -7.05 7.75 -1.13
CA SER A 4 -6.06 6.69 -1.16
C SER A 4 -6.75 5.51 -1.82
N GLN A 5 -6.09 4.91 -2.82
CA GLN A 5 -6.65 3.75 -3.50
C GLN A 5 -6.93 2.62 -2.52
N CYS A 6 -6.44 2.71 -1.29
CA CYS A 6 -6.68 1.78 -0.19
C CYS A 6 -7.30 2.51 1.02
N PRO A 7 -8.39 1.99 1.61
CA PRO A 7 -8.85 2.43 2.93
C PRO A 7 -7.76 2.23 3.97
N CYS A 8 -7.50 3.31 4.73
CA CYS A 8 -6.58 3.31 5.84
C CYS A 8 -7.37 3.36 7.16
N ARG A 9 -7.05 2.48 8.11
CA ARG A 9 -7.67 2.43 9.45
C ARG A 9 -6.57 2.40 10.50
N GLY A 10 -6.36 3.51 11.21
CA GLY A 10 -5.24 3.62 12.15
C GLY A 10 -3.90 3.41 11.45
N THR A 11 -3.17 2.36 11.84
CA THR A 11 -1.88 1.97 11.24
C THR A 11 -2.00 0.84 10.20
N TYR A 12 -3.22 0.56 9.73
CA TYR A 12 -3.50 -0.50 8.76
C TYR A 12 -3.92 0.12 7.42
N ALA A 13 -3.36 -0.38 6.32
CA ALA A 13 -3.75 -0.04 4.96
C ALA A 13 -4.23 -1.31 4.24
N ASP A 14 -5.50 -1.31 3.82
CA ASP A 14 -6.12 -2.45 3.16
C ASP A 14 -6.27 -2.18 1.66
N CYS A 15 -5.38 -2.79 0.86
CA CYS A 15 -5.36 -2.69 -0.60
C CYS A 15 -5.77 -4.00 -1.29
N ASP A 16 -6.45 -4.91 -0.61
CA ASP A 16 -6.75 -6.24 -1.16
C ASP A 16 -7.76 -6.18 -2.32
N SER A 17 -7.55 -7.03 -3.32
CA SER A 17 -8.44 -7.24 -4.47
C SER A 17 -8.74 -5.97 -5.29
N ARG A 18 -7.78 -5.05 -5.40
CA ARG A 18 -7.95 -3.73 -6.06
C ARG A 18 -7.40 -3.67 -7.49
N SER A 19 -6.99 -4.80 -8.06
CA SER A 19 -6.35 -4.86 -9.39
C SER A 19 -5.15 -3.91 -9.52
N LEU A 20 -4.39 -3.72 -8.44
CA LEU A 20 -3.22 -2.86 -8.43
C LEU A 20 -2.10 -3.51 -9.24
N ALA A 21 -1.50 -2.75 -10.16
CA ALA A 21 -0.31 -3.20 -10.89
C ALA A 21 1.00 -2.85 -10.14
N SER A 22 0.93 -1.96 -9.15
CA SER A 22 2.05 -1.53 -8.31
C SER A 22 1.57 -1.12 -6.93
N VAL A 23 2.51 -1.00 -5.98
CA VAL A 23 2.20 -0.51 -4.63
C VAL A 23 1.73 0.95 -4.70
N PRO A 24 0.56 1.30 -4.11
CA PRO A 24 0.02 2.65 -4.21
C PRO A 24 0.86 3.68 -3.48
N ALA A 25 1.15 4.80 -4.17
CA ALA A 25 1.70 5.98 -3.51
C ALA A 25 0.62 6.65 -2.64
N GLY A 26 0.98 7.02 -1.41
CA GLY A 26 0.10 7.70 -0.46
C GLY A 26 -0.43 6.81 0.67
N ILE A 27 0.15 5.63 0.87
CA ILE A 27 0.02 4.88 2.13
C ILE A 27 0.71 5.71 3.23
N PRO A 28 0.05 5.95 4.39
CA PRO A 28 0.66 6.68 5.49
C PRO A 28 1.97 6.04 5.94
N THR A 29 3.00 6.84 6.21
CA THR A 29 4.30 6.34 6.69
C THR A 29 4.22 5.67 8.06
N THR A 30 3.13 5.92 8.80
CA THR A 30 2.78 5.28 10.08
C THR A 30 2.12 3.90 9.91
N THR A 31 1.92 3.44 8.68
CA THR A 31 1.35 2.12 8.39
C THR A 31 2.30 1.04 8.88
N ARG A 32 1.77 0.10 9.67
CA ARG A 32 2.47 -1.08 10.21
C ARG A 32 2.03 -2.37 9.54
N VAL A 33 0.88 -2.35 8.88
CA VAL A 33 0.32 -3.51 8.18
C VAL A 33 -0.25 -3.03 6.85
N LEU A 34 0.26 -3.62 5.78
CA LEU A 34 -0.13 -3.33 4.41
C LEU A 34 -0.62 -4.63 3.76
N TYR A 35 -1.90 -4.67 3.42
CA TYR A 35 -2.50 -5.78 2.69
C TYR A 35 -2.51 -5.47 1.18
N LEU A 36 -1.95 -6.37 0.36
CA LEU A 36 -1.81 -6.24 -1.09
C LEU A 36 -2.23 -7.53 -1.83
N ASN A 37 -2.99 -8.41 -1.18
CA ASN A 37 -3.46 -9.68 -1.71
C ASN A 37 -4.38 -9.48 -2.93
N ASP A 38 -4.44 -10.48 -3.81
CA ASP A 38 -5.32 -10.50 -5.00
C ASP A 38 -5.17 -9.26 -5.90
N ASN A 39 -3.94 -8.77 -6.03
CA ASN A 39 -3.57 -7.71 -6.95
C ASN A 39 -2.77 -8.26 -8.14
N GLN A 40 -2.48 -7.39 -9.10
CA GLN A 40 -1.74 -7.70 -10.34
C GLN A 40 -0.28 -7.25 -10.24
N ILE A 41 0.26 -7.18 -9.01
CA ILE A 41 1.63 -6.78 -8.75
C ILE A 41 2.54 -7.95 -9.07
N THR A 42 3.18 -7.88 -10.24
CA THR A 42 4.10 -8.92 -10.72
C THR A 42 5.56 -8.61 -10.40
N LYS A 43 5.86 -7.34 -10.07
CA LYS A 43 7.18 -6.86 -9.73
C LYS A 43 7.07 -5.81 -8.64
N LEU A 44 8.01 -5.87 -7.69
CA LEU A 44 8.23 -4.84 -6.70
C LEU A 44 9.46 -4.05 -7.12
N GLU A 45 9.30 -2.75 -7.36
CA GLU A 45 10.43 -1.88 -7.63
C GLU A 45 11.27 -1.71 -6.36
N THR A 46 12.59 -1.62 -6.54
CA THR A 46 13.50 -1.38 -5.43
C THR A 46 13.13 -0.07 -4.74
N GLY A 47 13.00 -0.12 -3.41
CA GLY A 47 12.68 1.05 -2.60
C GLY A 47 11.20 1.44 -2.56
N VAL A 48 10.30 0.64 -3.13
CA VAL A 48 8.86 0.95 -3.11
C VAL A 48 8.26 1.05 -1.69
N PHE A 49 8.92 0.44 -0.70
CA PHE A 49 8.54 0.50 0.70
C PHE A 49 9.40 1.46 1.54
N ASP A 50 10.38 2.16 0.97
CA ASP A 50 11.33 3.00 1.74
C ASP A 50 10.62 4.14 2.48
N SER A 51 9.51 4.62 1.94
CA SER A 51 8.67 5.64 2.57
C SER A 51 7.85 5.10 3.75
N LEU A 52 7.64 3.79 3.84
CA LEU A 52 6.87 3.12 4.88
C LEU A 52 7.79 2.73 6.04
N THR A 53 8.36 3.72 6.71
CA THR A 53 9.38 3.52 7.75
C THR A 53 8.90 2.78 9.00
N ALA A 54 7.58 2.61 9.17
CA ALA A 54 6.98 1.86 10.27
C ALA A 54 6.48 0.45 9.89
N LEU A 55 6.66 0.04 8.62
CA LEU A 55 6.34 -1.29 8.11
C LEU A 55 7.48 -2.27 8.42
#